data_AF-A0A433PLF8-F1
#
_entry.id   AF-A0A433PLF8-F1
#
_cell.length_a   1.000
_cell.length_b   1.000
_cell.length_c   1.000
_cell.angle_alpha   90.00
_cell.angle_beta   90.00
_cell.angle_gamma   90.00
#
_symmetry.space_group_name_H-M   'P 1'
#
loop_
_entity.id
_entity.type
_entity.pdbx_description
1 polymer ?
#
loop_
_entity_poly.entity_id
_entity_poly.type
_entity_poly.pdbx_seq_one_letter_code
_entity_poly.pdbx_strand_id
1 'polypeptide(L)' 'YVKHAYLINNCYPVREGDKGPKSSELSYLTFYASSRPAKLTKVGNYLERKVTRDIWKGRKK' A
#
# COMPACT_ATOMS: atom_id res chain seq x y z
N TYR A 1 -9.74 8.49 9.14
CA TYR A 1 -8.29 8.27 8.93
C TYR A 1 -7.94 6.90 8.31
N VAL A 2 -8.91 6.03 8.01
CA VAL A 2 -8.68 4.58 7.73
C VAL A 2 -8.58 4.23 6.23
N LYS A 3 -8.98 5.15 5.34
CA LYS A 3 -9.16 4.86 3.91
C LYS A 3 -7.86 4.55 3.17
N HIS A 4 -6.77 5.27 3.44
CA HIS A 4 -5.48 5.02 2.76
C HIS A 4 -4.86 3.67 3.16
N ALA A 5 -4.93 3.29 4.44
CA ALA A 5 -4.40 2.00 4.91
C ALA A 5 -5.09 0.81 4.23
N TYR A 6 -6.42 0.89 4.06
CA TYR A 6 -7.20 -0.12 3.35
C TYR A 6 -6.79 -0.24 1.87
N LEU A 7 -6.72 0.90 1.16
CA LEU A 7 -6.31 0.92 -0.25
C LEU A 7 -4.90 0.37 -0.45
N ILE A 8 -3.97 0.76 0.42
CA ILE A 8 -2.59 0.27 0.37
C ILE A 8 -2.56 -1.24 0.62
N ASN A 9 -3.27 -1.75 1.62
CA ASN A 9 -3.28 -3.18 1.94
C ASN A 9 -3.91 -4.03 0.83
N ASN A 10 -4.95 -3.52 0.15
CA ASN A 10 -5.58 -4.20 -0.98
C ASN A 10 -4.66 -4.35 -2.20
N CYS A 11 -3.71 -3.44 -2.37
CA CYS A 11 -2.73 -3.53 -3.46
C CYS A 11 -1.80 -4.74 -3.29
N TYR A 12 -1.61 -5.25 -2.08
CA TYR A 12 -0.73 -6.39 -1.84
C TYR A 12 -1.44 -7.72 -2.07
N PRO A 13 -0.74 -8.71 -2.66
CA PRO A 13 -1.26 -10.06 -2.76
C PRO A 13 -1.47 -10.66 -1.36
N VAL A 14 -2.57 -11.39 -1.21
CA VAL A 14 -3.00 -12.07 0.03
C VAL A 14 -2.70 -13.57 -0.04
N ARG A 15 -2.60 -14.14 -1.25
CA ARG A 15 -2.37 -15.57 -1.48
C ARG A 15 -0.96 -15.80 -2.00
N GLU A 16 -0.33 -16.85 -1.51
CA GLU A 16 0.94 -17.36 -2.03
C GLU A 16 0.68 -17.92 -3.44
N GLY A 17 1.12 -17.19 -4.48
CA GLY A 17 0.89 -17.55 -5.89
C GLY A 17 0.47 -16.37 -6.78
N ASP A 18 -0.11 -15.31 -6.20
CA ASP A 18 -0.36 -14.06 -6.93
C ASP A 18 0.97 -13.33 -7.15
N LYS A 19 1.49 -13.40 -8.38
CA LYS A 19 2.70 -12.67 -8.78
C LYS A 19 2.35 -11.20 -9.07
N GLY A 20 2.48 -10.36 -8.05
CA GLY A 20 2.50 -8.91 -8.18
C GLY A 20 1.29 -8.17 -7.58
N PRO A 21 1.34 -6.83 -7.57
CA PRO A 21 0.25 -6.01 -7.06
C PRO A 21 -1.00 -6.12 -7.94
N LYS A 22 -2.18 -6.06 -7.32
CA LYS A 22 -3.45 -6.04 -8.06
C LYS A 22 -3.52 -4.75 -8.91
N SER A 23 -3.43 -4.89 -10.23
CA SER A 23 -3.31 -3.77 -11.18
C SER A 23 -4.43 -2.71 -11.05
N SER A 24 -5.66 -3.16 -10.80
CA SER A 24 -6.83 -2.29 -10.58
C SER A 24 -6.71 -1.46 -9.30
N GLU A 25 -6.36 -2.10 -8.18
CA GLU A 25 -6.17 -1.43 -6.88
C GLU A 25 -4.97 -0.48 -6.92
N LEU A 26 -3.89 -0.85 -7.61
CA LEU A 26 -2.72 -0.02 -7.79
C LEU A 26 -3.06 1.26 -8.57
N SER A 27 -3.80 1.14 -9.67
CA SER A 27 -4.25 2.27 -10.47
C SER A 27 -5.13 3.22 -9.64
N TYR A 28 -6.03 2.66 -8.82
CA TYR A 28 -6.86 3.44 -7.92
C TYR A 28 -6.05 4.12 -6.81
N LEU A 29 -5.04 3.46 -6.23
CA LEU A 29 -4.16 4.04 -5.24
C LEU A 29 -3.37 5.22 -5.82
N THR A 30 -2.85 5.08 -7.04
CA THR A 30 -2.15 6.18 -7.75
C THR A 30 -3.08 7.36 -7.97
N PHE A 31 -4.30 7.14 -8.46
CA PHE A 31 -5.30 8.20 -8.60
C PHE A 31 -5.65 8.86 -7.24
N TYR A 32 -5.82 8.06 -6.19
CA TYR A 32 -6.12 8.54 -4.85
C TYR A 32 -5.00 9.40 -4.29
N ALA A 33 -3.75 8.98 -4.44
CA ALA A 33 -2.57 9.70 -3.99
C ALA A 33 -2.38 11.01 -4.77
N SER A 34 -2.55 11.00 -6.10
CA SER A 34 -2.39 12.16 -6.97
C SER A 34 -3.49 13.22 -6.80
N SER A 35 -4.65 12.85 -6.24
CA SER A 35 -5.76 13.80 -6.11
C SER A 35 -5.49 14.98 -5.15
N ARG A 36 -4.64 14.80 -4.12
CA ARG A 36 -4.28 15.87 -3.15
C ARG A 36 -2.92 15.61 -2.50
N PRO A 37 -2.05 16.62 -2.31
CA PRO A 37 -0.74 16.46 -1.66
C PRO A 37 -0.82 15.84 -0.26
N ALA A 38 -1.82 16.24 0.54
CA ALA A 38 -2.01 15.71 1.89
C ALA A 38 -2.32 14.20 1.93
N LYS A 39 -2.86 13.62 0.84
CA LYS A 39 -3.07 12.16 0.75
C LYS A 39 -1.76 11.45 0.44
N LEU A 40 -0.93 12.02 -0.44
CA LEU A 40 0.39 11.49 -0.77
C LEU A 40 1.27 11.36 0.48
N THR A 41 1.34 12.40 1.32
CA THR A 41 2.10 12.36 2.58
C THR A 41 1.60 11.25 3.51
N LYS A 42 0.28 11.06 3.62
CA LYS A 42 -0.31 9.99 4.46
C LYS A 42 -0.02 8.60 3.91
N VAL A 43 -0.08 8.42 2.59
CA VAL A 43 0.26 7.16 1.92
C VAL A 43 1.75 6.83 2.11
N GLY A 44 2.63 7.80 1.90
CA GLY A 44 4.08 7.67 2.12
C GLY A 44 4.42 7.27 3.55
N ASN A 45 3.95 8.04 4.54
CA ASN A 45 4.19 7.76 5.96
C ASN A 45 3.68 6.36 6.37
N TYR A 46 2.56 5.91 5.80
CA TYR A 46 2.04 4.57 6.08
C TYR A 46 2.91 3.48 5.45
N LEU A 47 3.36 3.67 4.21
CA LEU A 47 4.25 2.74 3.51
C LEU A 47 5.58 2.58 4.24
N GLU A 48 6.22 3.66 4.68
CA GLU A 48 7.47 3.59 5.44
C GLU A 48 7.32 2.75 6.71
N ARG A 49 6.30 3.06 7.53
CA ARG A 49 6.02 2.30 8.76
C ARG A 49 5.73 0.83 8.48
N LYS A 50 5.01 0.54 7.38
CA LYS A 50 4.69 -0.83 6.98
C LYS A 50 5.94 -1.59 6.55
N VAL A 51 6.79 -0.99 5.71
CA VAL A 51 8.04 -1.58 5.24
C VAL A 51 8.97 -1.87 6.41
N THR A 52 9.18 -0.93 7.34
CA THR A 52 9.97 -1.17 8.55
C THR A 52 9.42 -2.36 9.35
N ARG A 53 8.09 -2.45 9.49
CA ARG A 53 7.46 -3.57 10.19
C ARG A 53 7.60 -4.90 9.45
N ASP A 54 7.47 -4.90 8.14
CA ASP A 54 7.60 -6.12 7.32
C ASP A 54 9.05 -6.63 7.33
N ILE A 55 10.05 -5.73 7.28
CA ILE A 55 11.47 -6.06 7.47
C ILE A 55 11.70 -6.66 8.86
N TRP A 56 11.20 -6.02 9.92
CA TRP A 56 11.36 -6.51 11.30
C TRP A 56 10.71 -7.89 11.50
N LYS A 57 9.62 -8.19 10.79
CA LYS A 57 8.94 -9.49 10.83
C LYS A 57 9.54 -10.52 9.87
N GLY A 58 10.61 -10.21 9.15
CA GLY A 58 11.22 -11.11 8.17
C GLY A 58 10.29 -11.46 7.00
N ARG A 59 9.20 -10.69 6.78
CA ARG A 59 8.28 -10.91 5.67
C ARG A 59 8.91 -10.36 4.39
N LYS A 60 9.68 -11.21 3.71
CA LYS A 60 9.98 -11.03 2.29
C LYS A 60 8.70 -11.38 1.52
N LYS A 61 7.94 -10.35 1.12
CA LYS A 61 6.80 -10.50 0.21
C LYS A 61 7.27 -10.41 -1.23
#